data_AF-A0A917ID97-F1
#
_entry.id   AF-A0A917ID97-F1
#
_cell.length_a   1.000
_cell.length_b   1.000
_cell.length_c   1.000
_cell.angle_alpha   90.00
_cell.angle_beta   90.00
_cell.angle_gamma   90.00
#
_symmetry.space_group_name_H-M   'P 1'
#
loop_
_entity.id
_entity.type
_entity.pdbx_description
1 polymer ?
#
loop_
_entity_poly.entity_id
_entity_poly.type
_entity_poly.pdbx_seq_one_letter_code
_entity_poly.pdbx_strand_id
1 'polypeptide(L)'
;MPLPVADRVAAHIVSLPYSRNVLAFLAAIVPILGSLYSGASFLLEHAALRRERRIREHVQKLAYARLTDAEARSAVRSRLEPGVFHSPYDEVHELQVTLLKAHGLERAPSLSEADIALAMSGAPASQAERRRQTVLLVTATIGVVLLAFDAM
;
A
#
# COMPACT_ATOMS: atom_id res chain seq x y z
N MET A 1 -40.42 15.35 -53.36
CA MET A 1 -40.56 14.32 -52.30
C MET A 1 -39.70 14.73 -51.12
N PRO A 2 -40.26 15.03 -49.93
CA PRO A 2 -39.47 15.41 -48.77
C PRO A 2 -38.78 14.16 -48.18
N LEU A 3 -37.47 14.27 -47.94
CA LEU A 3 -36.65 13.24 -47.30
C LEU A 3 -37.18 12.88 -45.89
N PRO A 4 -37.06 11.61 -45.47
CA PRO A 4 -37.56 11.13 -44.19
C PRO A 4 -36.89 11.86 -43.01
N VAL A 5 -37.69 12.18 -41.99
CA VAL A 5 -37.30 12.93 -40.78
C VAL A 5 -36.14 12.29 -40.01
N ALA A 6 -35.90 10.99 -40.19
CA ALA A 6 -34.80 10.25 -39.59
C ALA A 6 -33.40 10.79 -39.97
N ASP A 7 -33.22 11.25 -41.21
CA ASP A 7 -31.93 11.79 -41.67
C ASP A 7 -31.59 13.15 -41.04
N ARG A 8 -32.62 13.91 -40.60
CA ARG A 8 -32.40 15.22 -39.99
C ARG A 8 -31.94 15.14 -38.54
N VAL A 9 -32.30 14.07 -37.82
CA VAL A 9 -31.85 13.84 -36.43
C VAL A 9 -30.41 13.35 -36.40
N ALA A 10 -30.01 12.50 -37.35
CA ALA A 10 -28.62 12.08 -37.52
C ALA A 10 -27.70 13.27 -37.86
N ALA A 11 -28.16 14.20 -38.71
CA ALA A 11 -27.38 15.38 -39.09
C ALA A 11 -27.19 16.39 -37.95
N HIS A 12 -28.09 16.44 -36.95
CA HIS A 12 -28.01 17.41 -35.85
C HIS A 12 -27.13 16.95 -34.67
N ILE A 13 -26.87 15.65 -34.55
CA ILE A 13 -25.92 15.11 -33.56
C ILE A 13 -24.46 15.27 -34.04
N VAL A 14 -24.25 15.41 -35.35
CA VAL A 14 -22.91 15.49 -35.99
C VAL A 14 -22.32 16.91 -35.96
N SER A 15 -23.06 17.95 -35.58
CA SER A 15 -22.64 19.35 -35.80
C SER A 15 -22.28 20.17 -34.56
N LEU A 16 -21.86 19.57 -33.44
CA LEU A 16 -21.38 20.33 -32.29
C LEU A 16 -19.86 20.18 -32.10
N PRO A 17 -19.03 21.10 -32.63
CA PRO A 17 -17.57 21.07 -32.44
C PRO A 17 -17.14 21.10 -30.95
N TYR A 18 -18.05 21.46 -30.05
CA TYR A 18 -17.86 21.40 -28.62
C TYR A 18 -17.74 19.97 -28.06
N SER A 19 -18.47 18.99 -28.61
CA SER A 19 -18.45 17.61 -28.08
C SER A 19 -17.10 16.93 -28.33
N ARG A 20 -16.49 17.21 -29.49
CA ARG A 20 -15.20 16.67 -29.92
C ARG A 20 -14.04 17.19 -29.05
N ASN A 21 -14.01 18.51 -28.82
CA ASN A 21 -13.02 19.13 -27.93
C ASN A 21 -13.14 18.64 -26.48
N VAL A 22 -14.38 18.42 -25.99
CA VAL A 22 -14.62 17.87 -24.65
C VAL A 22 -14.15 16.42 -24.55
N LEU A 23 -14.38 15.60 -25.59
CA LEU A 23 -13.93 14.21 -25.63
C LEU A 23 -12.41 14.10 -25.63
N ALA A 24 -11.73 14.87 -26.47
CA ALA A 24 -10.26 14.91 -26.53
C ALA A 24 -9.65 15.36 -25.19
N PHE A 25 -10.26 16.36 -24.54
CA PHE A 25 -9.84 16.86 -23.23
C PHE A 25 -10.03 15.79 -22.13
N LEU A 26 -11.16 15.09 -22.12
CA LEU A 26 -11.40 13.98 -21.19
C LEU A 26 -10.45 12.79 -21.43
N ALA A 27 -10.20 12.45 -22.69
CA ALA A 27 -9.28 11.38 -23.08
C ALA A 27 -7.84 11.66 -22.57
N ALA A 28 -7.43 12.92 -22.53
CA ALA A 28 -6.13 13.32 -21.98
C ALA A 28 -6.13 13.34 -20.44
N ILE A 29 -7.17 13.89 -19.80
CA ILE A 29 -7.17 14.10 -18.35
C ILE A 29 -7.36 12.82 -17.55
N VAL A 30 -8.20 11.89 -18.02
CA VAL A 30 -8.52 10.67 -17.27
C VAL A 30 -7.28 9.80 -16.99
N PRO A 31 -6.41 9.51 -17.98
CA PRO A 31 -5.15 8.79 -17.73
C PRO A 31 -4.15 9.57 -16.84
N ILE A 32 -4.11 10.89 -16.96
CA ILE A 32 -3.23 11.76 -16.15
C ILE A 32 -3.64 11.68 -14.68
N LEU A 33 -4.93 11.85 -14.38
CA LEU A 33 -5.45 11.75 -13.01
C LEU A 33 -5.29 10.35 -12.43
N GLY A 34 -5.49 9.30 -13.24
CA GLY A 34 -5.24 7.91 -12.83
C GLY A 34 -3.78 7.67 -12.44
N SER A 35 -2.85 8.19 -13.24
CA SER A 35 -1.41 8.13 -12.97
C SER A 35 -1.03 8.89 -11.70
N LEU A 36 -1.58 10.10 -11.52
CA LEU A 36 -1.32 10.94 -10.36
C LEU A 36 -1.83 10.28 -9.07
N TYR A 37 -3.04 9.72 -9.10
CA TYR A 37 -3.60 8.98 -7.96
C TYR A 37 -2.74 7.77 -7.58
N SER A 38 -2.31 6.99 -8.58
CA SER A 38 -1.46 5.81 -8.35
C SER A 38 -0.12 6.20 -7.73
N GLY A 39 0.55 7.22 -8.30
CA GLY A 39 1.82 7.73 -7.80
C GLY A 39 1.71 8.31 -6.38
N ALA A 40 0.72 9.16 -6.12
CA ALA A 40 0.49 9.72 -4.79
C ALA A 40 0.19 8.62 -3.75
N SER A 41 -0.65 7.64 -4.12
CA SER A 41 -0.95 6.51 -3.23
C SER A 41 0.28 5.68 -2.92
N PHE A 42 1.17 5.47 -3.90
CA PHE A 42 2.43 4.74 -3.72
C PHE A 42 3.39 5.47 -2.77
N LEU A 43 3.53 6.78 -2.94
CA LEU A 43 4.36 7.60 -2.07
C LEU A 43 3.87 7.63 -0.62
N LEU A 44 2.56 7.71 -0.40
CA LEU A 44 1.97 7.66 0.93
C LEU A 44 2.22 6.32 1.62
N GLU A 45 2.06 5.21 0.91
CA GLU A 45 2.36 3.87 1.45
C GLU A 45 3.84 3.73 1.77
N HIS A 46 4.74 4.19 0.88
CA HIS A 46 6.18 4.19 1.14
C HIS A 46 6.58 5.07 2.33
N ALA A 47 5.93 6.22 2.52
CA ALA A 47 6.17 7.08 3.66
C ALA A 47 5.73 6.41 4.97
N ALA A 48 4.56 5.75 4.98
CA ALA A 48 4.07 4.99 6.12
C ALA A 48 5.01 3.82 6.46
N LEU A 49 5.41 3.02 5.47
CA LEU A 49 6.35 1.91 5.64
C LEU A 49 7.72 2.37 6.15
N ARG A 50 8.23 3.51 5.66
CA ARG A 50 9.49 4.09 6.17
C ARG A 50 9.37 4.51 7.63
N ARG A 51 8.25 5.14 8.02
CA ARG A 51 8.00 5.54 9.40
C ARG A 51 7.93 4.33 10.31
N GLU A 52 7.16 3.33 9.92
CA GLU A 52 7.04 2.06 10.64
C GLU A 52 8.40 1.39 10.83
N ARG A 53 9.21 1.29 9.76
CA ARG A 53 10.53 0.69 9.81
C ARG A 53 11.45 1.41 10.80
N ARG A 54 11.47 2.74 10.82
CA ARG A 54 12.26 3.51 11.78
C ARG A 54 11.84 3.26 13.22
N ILE A 55 10.54 3.16 13.47
CA ILE A 55 10.01 2.85 14.81
C ILE A 55 10.44 1.45 15.22
N ARG A 56 10.28 0.44 14.35
CA ARG A 56 10.70 -0.94 14.63
C ARG A 56 12.20 -1.03 14.90
N GLU A 57 13.04 -0.37 14.09
CA GLU A 57 14.49 -0.31 14.30
C GLU A 57 14.86 0.38 15.63
N HIS A 58 14.17 1.46 15.98
CA HIS A 58 14.40 2.16 17.25
C HIS A 58 14.00 1.31 18.46
N VAL A 59 12.82 0.68 18.42
CA VAL A 59 12.34 -0.23 19.47
C VAL A 59 13.27 -1.43 19.61
N GLN A 60 13.75 -2.00 18.51
CA GLN A 60 14.70 -3.13 18.53
C GLN A 60 16.03 -2.73 19.18
N LYS A 61 16.58 -1.57 18.85
CA LYS A 61 17.81 -1.06 19.51
C LYS A 61 17.61 -0.88 21.01
N LEU A 62 16.47 -0.33 21.43
CA LEU A 62 16.15 -0.12 22.83
C LEU A 62 15.95 -1.45 23.58
N ALA A 63 15.29 -2.41 22.95
CA ALA A 63 15.13 -3.77 23.47
C ALA A 63 16.49 -4.45 23.67
N TYR A 64 17.39 -4.40 22.68
CA TYR A 64 18.75 -4.95 22.81
C TYR A 64 19.55 -4.27 23.91
N ALA A 65 19.47 -2.94 24.02
CA ALA A 65 20.16 -2.21 25.08
C ALA A 65 19.70 -2.60 26.48
N ARG A 66 18.47 -3.08 26.64
CA ARG A 66 17.92 -3.56 27.92
C ARG A 66 18.09 -5.05 28.16
N LEU A 67 18.55 -5.81 27.17
CA LEU A 67 18.79 -7.24 27.28
C LEU A 67 19.86 -7.54 28.34
N THR A 68 20.95 -6.78 28.35
CA THR A 68 22.03 -6.94 29.34
C THR A 68 21.56 -6.69 30.77
N ASP A 69 20.69 -5.69 30.97
CA ASP A 69 20.10 -5.39 32.27
C ASP A 69 19.11 -6.48 32.70
N ALA A 70 18.31 -6.99 31.75
CA ALA A 70 17.36 -8.08 31.99
C ALA A 70 18.09 -9.40 32.30
N GLU A 71 19.19 -9.70 31.61
CA GLU A 71 20.07 -10.83 31.90
C GLU A 71 20.64 -10.74 33.32
N ALA A 72 21.16 -9.57 33.71
CA ALA A 72 21.65 -9.35 35.06
C ALA A 72 20.55 -9.52 36.13
N ARG A 73 19.35 -9.00 35.89
CA ARG A 73 18.20 -9.16 36.79
C ARG A 73 17.71 -10.60 36.88
N SER A 74 17.64 -11.31 35.75
CA SER A 74 17.23 -12.72 35.68
C SER A 74 18.22 -13.62 36.43
N ALA A 75 19.52 -13.34 36.34
CA ALA A 75 20.57 -14.06 37.07
C ALA A 75 20.46 -13.85 38.59
N VAL A 76 20.13 -12.63 39.04
CA VAL A 76 19.89 -12.34 40.46
C VAL A 76 18.61 -13.02 40.96
N ARG A 77 17.52 -12.95 40.20
CA ARG A 77 16.23 -13.56 40.58
C ARG A 77 16.30 -15.09 40.62
N SER A 78 17.01 -15.71 39.66
CA SER A 78 17.23 -17.16 39.63
C SER A 78 18.04 -17.67 40.83
N ARG A 79 18.86 -16.81 41.47
CA ARG A 79 19.55 -17.14 42.73
C ARG A 79 18.66 -17.01 43.97
N LEU A 80 17.65 -16.14 43.93
CA LEU A 80 16.70 -15.91 45.02
C LEU A 80 15.54 -16.92 45.01
N GLU A 81 15.13 -17.37 43.83
CA GLU A 81 14.04 -18.34 43.64
C GLU A 81 14.53 -19.58 42.87
N PRO A 82 15.30 -20.46 43.53
CA PRO A 82 15.80 -21.69 42.89
C PRO A 82 14.62 -22.59 42.53
N GLY A 83 14.33 -22.72 41.22
CA GLY A 83 13.25 -23.55 40.68
C GLY A 83 12.37 -22.85 39.65
N VAL A 84 12.38 -21.52 39.60
CA VAL A 84 11.60 -20.74 38.61
C VAL A 84 12.53 -20.18 37.54
N PHE A 85 12.55 -20.82 36.36
CA PHE A 85 13.32 -20.32 35.23
C PHE A 85 12.70 -19.03 34.70
N HIS A 86 13.46 -17.93 34.77
CA HIS A 86 13.07 -16.65 34.22
C HIS A 86 13.91 -16.38 32.97
N SER A 87 13.27 -16.40 31.80
CA SER A 87 13.95 -16.06 30.56
C SER A 87 14.12 -14.54 30.46
N PRO A 88 15.35 -14.01 30.36
CA PRO A 88 15.56 -12.57 30.14
C PRO A 88 14.97 -12.11 28.79
N TYR A 89 14.79 -13.04 27.85
CA TYR A 89 14.15 -12.76 26.58
C TYR A 89 12.67 -12.46 26.72
N ASP A 90 11.95 -13.04 27.69
CA ASP A 90 10.52 -12.81 27.87
C ASP A 90 10.23 -11.39 28.37
N GLU A 91 11.06 -10.87 29.27
CA GLU A 91 10.94 -9.50 29.80
C GLU A 91 11.19 -8.45 28.71
N VAL A 92 12.24 -8.65 27.90
CA VAL A 92 12.53 -7.80 26.74
C VAL A 92 11.46 -7.95 25.66
N HIS A 93 10.90 -9.15 25.54
CA HIS A 93 9.84 -9.45 24.60
C HIS A 93 8.55 -8.67 24.92
N GLU A 94 8.11 -8.67 26.17
CA GLU A 94 6.94 -7.91 26.61
C GLU A 94 7.14 -6.40 26.47
N LEU A 95 8.35 -5.91 26.78
CA LEU A 95 8.72 -4.51 26.56
C LEU A 95 8.59 -4.13 25.08
N GLN A 96 9.10 -4.97 24.18
CA GLN A 96 9.03 -4.73 22.74
C GLN A 96 7.58 -4.67 22.25
N VAL A 97 6.72 -5.59 22.71
CA VAL A 97 5.29 -5.60 22.36
C VAL A 97 4.60 -4.33 22.87
N THR A 98 4.88 -3.93 24.10
CA THR A 98 4.30 -2.72 24.69
C THR A 98 4.70 -1.46 23.94
N LEU A 99 5.98 -1.34 23.57
CA LEU A 99 6.49 -0.19 22.83
C LEU A 99 5.97 -0.12 21.39
N LEU A 100 5.83 -1.25 20.70
CA LEU A 100 5.22 -1.30 19.38
C LEU A 100 3.73 -0.94 19.44
N LYS A 101 3.01 -1.48 20.42
CA LYS A 101 1.59 -1.18 20.65
C LYS A 101 1.36 0.30 20.97
N ALA A 102 2.26 0.93 21.74
CA ALA A 102 2.22 2.38 22.00
C ALA A 102 2.35 3.23 20.73
N HIS A 103 2.98 2.70 19.68
CA HIS A 103 3.07 3.34 18.36
C HIS A 103 1.97 2.89 17.38
N GLY A 104 0.99 2.11 17.85
CA GLY A 104 -0.08 1.56 17.02
C GLY A 104 0.40 0.48 16.04
N LEU A 105 1.57 -0.10 16.26
CA LEU A 105 2.15 -1.13 15.41
C LEU A 105 1.92 -2.50 16.02
N GLU A 106 1.39 -3.42 15.22
CA GLU A 106 1.34 -4.83 15.58
C GLU A 106 2.72 -5.47 15.40
N ARG A 107 2.99 -6.48 16.23
CA ARG A 107 4.23 -7.26 16.16
C ARG A 107 4.36 -7.84 14.75
N ALA A 108 5.56 -7.80 14.17
CA ALA A 108 5.81 -8.57 12.97
C ALA A 108 5.61 -10.06 13.33
N PRO A 109 4.90 -10.85 12.50
CA PRO A 109 4.87 -12.29 12.69
C PRO A 109 6.31 -12.79 12.77
N SER A 110 6.57 -13.73 13.68
CA SER A 110 7.85 -14.45 13.69
C SER A 110 8.02 -15.04 12.30
N LEU A 111 9.06 -14.59 11.57
CA LEU A 111 9.38 -15.09 10.25
C LEU A 111 9.58 -16.61 10.35
N SER A 112 8.55 -17.38 10.00
CA SER A 112 8.70 -18.82 9.84
C SER A 112 9.56 -19.06 8.60
N GLU A 113 10.25 -20.21 8.53
CA GLU A 113 10.98 -20.57 7.30
C GLU A 113 10.09 -20.54 6.06
N ALA A 114 8.79 -20.81 6.23
CA ALA A 114 7.79 -20.68 5.17
C ALA A 114 7.61 -19.21 4.72
N ASP A 115 7.57 -18.25 5.64
CA ASP A 115 7.47 -16.81 5.31
C ASP A 115 8.73 -16.28 4.64
N ILE A 116 9.90 -16.79 5.05
CA ILE A 116 11.20 -16.46 4.42
C ILE A 116 11.24 -17.02 2.99
N ALA A 117 10.80 -18.26 2.80
CA ALA A 117 10.69 -18.87 1.48
C ALA A 117 9.70 -18.12 0.58
N LEU A 118 8.56 -17.67 1.13
CA LEU A 118 7.56 -16.88 0.41
C LEU A 118 8.05 -15.46 0.06
N ALA A 119 8.86 -14.86 0.94
CA ALA A 119 9.51 -13.58 0.67
C ALA A 119 10.58 -13.69 -0.43
N MET A 120 11.28 -14.84 -0.51
CA MET A 120 12.26 -15.14 -1.56
C MET A 120 11.59 -15.49 -2.90
N SER A 121 10.35 -16.02 -2.90
CA SER A 121 9.64 -16.44 -4.12
C SER A 121 8.94 -15.31 -4.90
N GLY A 122 9.24 -14.05 -4.58
CA GLY A 122 8.53 -12.89 -5.11
C GLY A 122 7.21 -12.69 -4.36
N ALA A 123 7.18 -11.68 -3.50
CA ALA A 123 6.02 -11.42 -2.66
C ALA A 123 4.74 -11.26 -3.51
N PRO A 124 3.62 -11.91 -3.16
CA PRO A 124 2.36 -11.71 -3.86
C PRO A 124 1.98 -10.23 -3.80
N ALA A 125 1.63 -9.64 -4.95
CA ALA A 125 1.26 -8.23 -5.04
C ALA A 125 0.21 -7.88 -3.99
N SER A 126 0.51 -6.89 -3.14
CA SER A 126 -0.36 -6.44 -2.06
C SER A 126 -1.72 -6.01 -2.62
N GLN A 127 -2.79 -6.07 -1.81
CA GLN A 127 -4.12 -5.64 -2.27
C GLN A 127 -4.12 -4.18 -2.74
N ALA A 128 -3.30 -3.32 -2.12
CA ALA A 128 -3.12 -1.93 -2.52
C ALA A 128 -2.48 -1.83 -3.91
N GLU A 129 -1.46 -2.64 -4.18
CA GLU A 129 -0.80 -2.67 -5.49
C GLU A 129 -1.73 -3.18 -6.59
N ARG A 130 -2.53 -4.23 -6.31
CA ARG A 130 -3.57 -4.70 -7.25
C ARG A 130 -4.59 -3.61 -7.57
N ARG A 131 -5.02 -2.83 -6.57
CA ARG A 131 -5.93 -1.69 -6.79
C ARG A 131 -5.29 -0.62 -7.68
N ARG A 132 -4.03 -0.23 -7.44
CA ARG A 132 -3.31 0.74 -8.28
C ARG A 132 -3.20 0.26 -9.72
N GLN A 133 -2.79 -0.99 -9.92
CA GLN A 133 -2.69 -1.59 -11.26
C GLN A 133 -4.05 -1.63 -11.96
N THR A 134 -5.12 -1.94 -11.22
CA THR A 134 -6.49 -1.91 -11.77
C THR A 134 -6.91 -0.51 -12.20
N VAL A 135 -6.63 0.51 -11.38
CA VAL A 135 -6.92 1.91 -11.71
C VAL A 135 -6.14 2.36 -12.94
N LEU A 136 -4.85 2.03 -13.02
CA LEU A 136 -4.03 2.36 -14.18
C LEU A 136 -4.55 1.68 -15.45
N LEU A 137 -4.91 0.39 -15.37
CA LEU A 137 -5.44 -0.35 -16.49
C LEU A 137 -6.77 0.24 -16.96
N VAL A 138 -7.71 0.46 -16.05
CA VAL A 138 -9.04 1.01 -16.37
C VAL A 138 -8.94 2.42 -16.96
N THR A 139 -8.15 3.30 -16.35
CA THR A 139 -8.00 4.69 -16.86
C THR A 139 -7.30 4.73 -18.21
N ALA A 140 -6.31 3.86 -18.45
CA ALA A 140 -5.68 3.70 -19.75
C ALA A 140 -6.67 3.16 -20.81
N THR A 141 -7.45 2.11 -20.49
CA THR A 141 -8.46 1.56 -21.41
C THR A 141 -9.52 2.61 -21.75
N ILE A 142 -10.03 3.36 -20.76
CA ILE A 142 -10.99 4.44 -20.99
C ILE A 142 -10.39 5.52 -21.89
N GLY A 143 -9.14 5.93 -21.64
CA GLY A 143 -8.45 6.91 -22.49
C GLY A 143 -8.34 6.46 -23.94
N VAL A 144 -7.96 5.19 -24.19
CA VAL A 144 -7.89 4.62 -25.54
C VAL A 144 -9.26 4.57 -26.22
N VAL A 145 -10.30 4.16 -25.49
CA VAL A 145 -11.67 4.10 -26.03
C VAL A 145 -12.19 5.49 -26.38
N LEU A 146 -11.98 6.49 -25.52
CA LEU A 146 -12.36 7.87 -25.79
C LEU A 146 -11.61 8.43 -27.01
N LEU A 147 -10.31 8.13 -27.13
CA LEU A 147 -9.51 8.53 -28.29
C LEU A 147 -10.04 7.89 -29.59
N ALA A 148 -10.42 6.61 -29.54
CA ALA A 148 -11.00 5.92 -30.69
C ALA A 148 -12.33 6.54 -31.13
N PHE A 149 -13.18 6.94 -30.18
CA PHE A 149 -14.43 7.67 -30.48
C PHE A 149 -14.19 9.08 -31.03
N ASP A 150 -13.12 9.76 -30.61
CA ASP A 150 -12.74 11.08 -31.16
C ASP A 150 -12.17 11.00 -32.59
N ALA A 151 -11.55 9.85 -32.93
CA ALA A 151 -10.96 9.59 -34.24
C ALA A 151 -11.96 9.12 -35.31
N MET A 152 -13.11 8.57 -34.90
CA MET A 152 -14.23 8.19 -35.78
C MET A 152 -15.07 9.40 -36.19
#